data_AF-A0A9D0YSY3-F1
#
_entry.id   AF-A0A9D0YSY3-F1
#
_cell.length_a   1.000
_cell.length_b   1.000
_cell.length_c   1.000
_cell.angle_alpha   90.00
_cell.angle_beta   90.00
_cell.angle_gamma   90.00
#
_symmetry.space_group_name_H-M   'P 1'
#
loop_
_entity.id
_entity.type
_entity.pdbx_description
1 polymer ?
#
loop_
_entity_poly.entity_id
_entity_poly.type
_entity_poly.pdbx_seq_one_letter_code
_entity_poly.pdbx_strand_id
1 'polypeptide(L)'
;MNKKEFLAALRAGLAGLPEADVQHWLDFYSEIIDDRMEEGMTESEAVADVGCVHDIVTQILSETPLPKLVHAKVKPKRPLKAWEIVLLVLGAPLWVPLLFAGALVVLACYAVLWACIITLYAVDLTAALGGVAGLVGSLLLAPSGELAARVFLLGAGLACLGLAVLLFFVFNQISVWILRLSKKALLALKFRFVQKEAV
;
A
#
# COMPACT_ATOMS: atom_id res chain seq x y z
N MET A 1 31.73 -1.97 27.17
CA MET A 1 30.89 -0.78 26.94
C MET A 1 30.79 -0.06 28.27
N ASN A 2 30.97 1.27 28.29
CA ASN A 2 30.84 2.04 29.52
C ASN A 2 29.36 2.38 29.80
N LYS A 3 29.04 2.82 31.03
CA LYS A 3 27.67 3.17 31.44
C LYS A 3 27.02 4.20 30.50
N LYS A 4 27.78 5.21 30.07
CA LYS A 4 27.30 6.28 29.20
C LYS A 4 26.92 5.77 27.81
N GLU A 5 27.74 4.91 27.23
CA GLU A 5 27.49 4.25 25.94
C GLU A 5 26.27 3.33 26.02
N PHE A 6 26.11 2.59 27.12
CA PHE A 6 24.95 1.75 27.35
C PHE A 6 23.65 2.56 27.39
N LEU A 7 23.61 3.63 28.20
CA LEU A 7 22.42 4.49 28.31
C LEU A 7 22.12 5.25 27.00
N ALA A 8 23.16 5.67 26.28
CA ALA A 8 22.98 6.30 24.96
C ALA A 8 22.38 5.32 23.94
N ALA A 9 22.86 4.07 23.91
CA ALA A 9 22.34 3.03 23.05
C ALA A 9 20.90 2.63 23.42
N LEU A 10 20.59 2.54 24.73
CA LEU A 10 19.24 2.27 25.23
C LEU A 10 18.27 3.38 24.84
N ARG A 11 18.67 4.65 24.98
CA ARG A 11 17.88 5.81 24.55
C ARG A 11 17.59 5.78 23.04
N ALA A 12 18.59 5.42 22.24
CA ALA A 12 18.43 5.30 20.79
C ALA A 12 17.46 4.17 20.40
N GLY A 13 17.54 3.02 21.09
CA GLY A 13 16.62 1.89 20.88
C GLY A 13 15.18 2.17 21.31
N LEU A 14 14.99 2.99 22.35
CA LEU A 14 13.68 3.35 22.91
C LEU A 14 13.06 4.62 22.28
N ALA A 15 13.64 5.18 21.21
CA ALA A 15 13.15 6.41 20.57
C ALA A 15 11.70 6.34 20.04
N GLY A 16 11.07 5.16 20.02
CA GLY A 16 9.66 4.95 19.69
C GLY A 16 8.67 5.18 20.84
N LEU A 17 9.16 5.37 22.07
CA LEU A 17 8.34 5.57 23.28
C LEU A 17 8.19 7.06 23.65
N PRO A 18 7.19 7.43 24.48
CA PRO A 18 7.12 8.76 25.07
C PRO A 18 8.39 9.11 25.85
N GLU A 19 8.86 10.37 25.80
CA GLU A 19 10.10 10.77 26.50
C GLU A 19 10.08 10.48 28.01
N ALA A 20 8.91 10.56 28.65
CA ALA A 20 8.76 10.22 30.07
C ALA A 20 9.04 8.74 30.35
N ASP A 21 8.59 7.85 29.47
CA ASP A 21 8.81 6.40 29.60
C ASP A 21 10.27 6.06 29.27
N VAL A 22 10.86 6.73 28.27
CA VAL A 22 12.29 6.60 27.94
C VAL A 22 13.14 6.99 29.14
N GLN A 23 12.84 8.12 29.80
CA GLN A 23 13.59 8.58 30.96
C GLN A 23 13.46 7.61 32.13
N HIS A 24 12.25 7.12 32.41
CA HIS A 24 12.02 6.11 33.46
C HIS A 24 12.89 4.86 33.27
N TRP A 25 12.97 4.32 32.05
CA TRP A 25 13.82 3.15 31.78
C TRP A 25 15.32 3.46 31.88
N LEU A 26 15.75 4.65 31.44
CA LEU A 26 17.14 5.07 31.60
C LEU A 26 17.54 5.21 33.08
N ASP A 27 16.64 5.76 33.91
CA ASP A 27 16.87 5.92 35.34
C ASP A 27 16.92 4.56 36.04
N PHE A 28 15.97 3.66 35.73
CA PHE A 28 15.93 2.30 36.28
C PHE A 28 17.20 1.50 35.98
N TYR A 29 17.66 1.48 34.73
CA TYR A 29 18.89 0.78 34.38
C TYR A 29 20.15 1.51 34.87
N SER A 30 20.11 2.83 35.04
CA SER A 30 21.21 3.57 35.67
C SER A 30 21.37 3.15 37.13
N GLU A 31 20.28 3.08 37.89
CA GLU A 31 20.26 2.67 39.30
C GLU A 31 20.78 1.24 39.46
N ILE A 32 20.32 0.32 38.63
CA ILE A 32 20.82 -1.07 38.62
C ILE A 32 22.32 -1.17 38.31
N ILE A 33 22.86 -0.30 37.44
CA ILE A 33 24.30 -0.28 37.16
C ILE A 33 25.06 0.32 38.35
N ASP A 34 24.52 1.35 38.98
CA ASP A 34 25.11 2.01 40.14
C ASP A 34 25.18 1.06 41.34
N ASP A 35 24.10 0.32 41.64
CA ASP A 35 24.06 -0.69 42.71
C ASP A 35 25.18 -1.73 42.54
N ARG A 36 25.37 -2.22 41.30
CA ARG A 36 26.42 -3.21 40.99
C ARG A 36 27.84 -2.63 41.11
N MET A 37 28.01 -1.35 40.80
CA MET A 37 29.29 -0.66 41.00
C MET A 37 29.58 -0.46 42.49
N GLU A 38 28.56 -0.20 43.32
CA GLU A 38 28.68 -0.10 44.77
C GLU A 38 29.04 -1.45 45.43
N GLU A 39 28.62 -2.56 44.83
CA GLU A 39 29.03 -3.92 45.20
C GLU A 39 30.49 -4.27 44.83
N GLY A 40 31.21 -3.34 44.19
CA GLY A 40 32.64 -3.46 43.88
C GLY A 40 32.95 -3.96 42.47
N MET A 41 31.95 -4.05 41.58
CA MET A 41 32.18 -4.37 40.16
C MET A 41 32.73 -3.17 39.40
N THR A 42 33.55 -3.43 38.39
CA THR A 42 33.95 -2.36 37.46
C THR A 42 32.78 -1.96 36.55
N GLU A 43 32.74 -0.71 36.07
CA GLU A 43 31.63 -0.23 35.21
C GLU A 43 31.36 -1.15 34.01
N SER A 44 32.41 -1.72 33.42
CA SER A 44 32.26 -2.61 32.26
C SER A 44 31.69 -3.99 32.63
N GLU A 45 31.93 -4.46 33.85
CA GLU A 45 31.39 -5.72 34.36
C GLU A 45 29.93 -5.55 34.77
N ALA A 46 29.60 -4.44 35.46
CA ALA A 46 28.23 -4.08 35.82
C ALA A 46 27.33 -4.00 34.58
N VAL A 47 27.80 -3.35 33.51
CA VAL A 47 27.05 -3.27 32.25
C VAL A 47 26.92 -4.63 31.55
N ALA A 48 27.95 -5.50 31.64
CA ALA A 48 27.88 -6.83 31.06
C ALA A 48 26.87 -7.74 31.79
N ASP A 49 26.74 -7.58 33.10
CA ASP A 49 25.80 -8.35 33.94
C ASP A 49 24.33 -7.91 33.77
N VAL A 50 24.09 -6.64 33.40
CA VAL A 50 22.75 -6.13 33.04
C VAL A 50 22.20 -6.79 31.75
N GLY A 51 23.09 -7.17 30.83
CA GLY A 51 22.74 -7.82 29.57
C GLY A 51 22.83 -6.92 28.35
N CYS A 52 22.47 -7.46 27.19
CA CYS A 52 22.58 -6.76 25.91
C CYS A 52 21.49 -5.69 25.74
N VAL A 53 21.89 -4.48 25.33
CA VAL A 53 20.97 -3.37 25.03
C VAL A 53 19.86 -3.78 24.06
N HIS A 54 20.17 -4.61 23.06
CA HIS A 54 19.20 -5.04 22.05
C HIS A 54 18.08 -5.89 22.66
N ASP A 55 18.42 -6.81 23.56
CA ASP A 55 17.45 -7.71 24.19
C ASP A 55 16.55 -6.93 25.14
N ILE A 56 17.14 -6.00 25.91
CA ILE A 56 16.42 -5.08 26.80
C ILE A 56 15.43 -4.22 26.02
N VAL A 57 15.87 -3.60 24.91
CA VAL A 57 14.99 -2.79 24.05
C VAL A 57 13.84 -3.63 23.49
N THR A 58 14.14 -4.86 23.04
CA THR A 58 13.13 -5.76 22.47
C THR A 58 12.10 -6.18 23.52
N GLN A 59 12.56 -6.48 24.73
CA GLN A 59 11.70 -6.83 25.86
C GLN A 59 10.77 -5.66 26.22
N ILE A 60 11.32 -4.46 26.45
CA ILE A 60 10.53 -3.27 26.80
C ILE A 60 9.49 -2.95 25.72
N LEU A 61 9.87 -3.06 24.44
CA LEU A 61 8.95 -2.81 23.32
C LEU A 61 7.88 -3.88 23.20
N SER A 62 8.18 -5.14 23.54
CA SER A 62 7.21 -6.25 23.52
C SER A 62 6.19 -6.17 24.66
N GLU A 63 6.61 -5.69 25.83
CA GLU A 63 5.76 -5.50 27.00
C GLU A 63 4.93 -4.20 26.90
N THR A 64 5.34 -3.26 26.04
CA THR A 64 4.60 -2.01 25.83
C THR A 64 3.36 -2.26 24.96
N PRO A 65 2.14 -1.95 25.44
CA PRO A 65 0.93 -2.14 24.65
C PRO A 65 0.92 -1.21 23.42
N LEU A 66 0.62 -1.78 22.24
CA LEU A 66 0.58 -1.10 20.94
C LEU A 66 -0.12 0.27 20.94
N PRO A 67 -1.23 0.50 21.67
CA PRO A 67 -1.85 1.83 21.74
C PRO A 67 -0.91 2.92 22.25
N LYS A 68 -0.04 2.62 23.23
CA LYS A 68 0.93 3.60 23.78
C LYS A 68 1.97 4.01 22.74
N LEU A 69 2.43 3.06 21.91
CA LEU A 69 3.37 3.31 20.81
C LEU A 69 2.73 4.18 19.71
N VAL A 70 1.45 3.94 19.39
CA VAL A 70 0.71 4.76 18.43
C VAL A 70 0.48 6.17 19.00
N HIS A 71 0.07 6.29 20.27
CA HIS A 71 -0.13 7.60 20.90
C HIS A 71 1.18 8.41 21.02
N ALA A 72 2.32 7.76 21.24
CA ALA A 72 3.63 8.42 21.24
C ALA A 72 3.98 9.01 19.87
N LYS A 73 3.75 8.24 18.79
CA LYS A 73 4.01 8.68 17.41
C LYS A 73 3.00 9.70 16.89
N VAL A 74 1.79 9.70 17.43
CA VAL A 74 0.67 10.57 17.03
C VAL A 74 0.58 11.83 17.89
N LYS A 75 1.34 11.95 18.99
CA LYS A 75 1.46 13.23 19.71
C LYS A 75 1.95 14.30 18.74
N PRO A 76 1.13 15.32 18.42
CA PRO A 76 1.52 16.33 17.47
C PRO A 76 2.73 17.08 18.04
N LYS A 77 3.82 17.16 17.26
CA LYS A 77 5.05 17.90 17.60
C LYS A 77 4.81 19.40 17.83
N ARG A 78 3.60 19.91 17.58
CA ARG A 78 3.20 21.30 17.79
C ARG A 78 1.81 21.35 18.42
N PRO A 79 1.61 22.10 19.51
CA PRO A 79 0.26 22.45 19.94
C PRO A 79 -0.34 23.37 18.86
N LEU A 80 -1.39 22.91 18.18
CA LEU A 80 -2.14 23.75 17.26
C LEU A 80 -2.72 24.92 18.07
N LYS A 81 -2.54 26.15 17.57
CA LYS A 81 -3.08 27.32 18.27
C LYS A 81 -4.60 27.26 18.23
N ALA A 82 -5.28 27.74 19.28
CA ALA A 82 -6.75 27.70 19.36
C ALA A 82 -7.44 28.30 18.12
N TRP A 83 -6.86 29.35 17.54
CA TRP A 83 -7.30 29.94 16.27
C TRP A 83 -7.29 28.96 15.09
N GLU A 84 -6.25 28.13 14.94
CA GLU A 84 -6.16 27.12 13.88
C GLU A 84 -7.21 26.03 14.06
N ILE A 85 -7.51 25.66 15.31
CA ILE A 85 -8.57 24.69 15.63
C ILE A 85 -9.94 25.29 15.26
N VAL A 86 -10.20 26.57 15.59
CA VAL A 86 -11.44 27.24 15.18
C VAL A 86 -11.55 27.31 13.66
N LEU A 87 -10.47 27.65 12.96
CA LEU A 87 -10.44 27.68 11.49
C LEU A 87 -10.63 26.29 10.88
N LEU A 88 -10.08 25.25 11.49
CA LEU A 88 -10.24 23.86 11.08
C LEU A 88 -11.67 23.38 11.32
N VAL A 89 -12.32 23.77 12.42
CA VAL A 89 -13.70 23.39 12.73
C VAL A 89 -14.70 24.13 11.82
N LEU A 90 -14.48 25.42 11.54
CA LEU A 90 -15.27 26.19 10.56
C LEU A 90 -14.96 25.77 9.11
N GLY A 91 -13.75 25.31 8.85
CA GLY A 91 -13.32 24.77 7.58
C GLY A 91 -13.71 23.31 7.39
N ALA A 92 -13.94 22.52 8.45
CA ALA A 92 -14.26 21.10 8.37
C ALA A 92 -15.46 20.81 7.45
N PRO A 93 -16.54 21.63 7.44
CA PRO A 93 -17.63 21.51 6.46
C PRO A 93 -17.18 21.65 5.00
N LEU A 94 -16.04 22.29 4.72
CA LEU A 94 -15.48 22.45 3.38
C LEU A 94 -14.42 21.38 3.07
N TRP A 95 -13.48 21.13 3.98
CA TRP A 95 -12.39 20.17 3.73
C TRP A 95 -12.86 18.72 3.77
N VAL A 96 -13.85 18.36 4.60
CA VAL A 96 -14.37 16.98 4.69
C VAL A 96 -15.07 16.56 3.40
N PRO A 97 -16.03 17.33 2.82
CA PRO A 97 -16.60 17.01 1.52
C PRO A 97 -15.58 17.06 0.39
N LEU A 98 -14.58 17.93 0.48
CA LEU A 98 -13.52 18.01 -0.53
C LEU A 98 -12.63 16.75 -0.54
N LEU A 99 -12.25 16.26 0.65
CA LEU A 99 -11.50 15.02 0.79
C LEU A 99 -12.33 13.83 0.31
N PHE A 100 -13.62 13.80 0.69
CA PHE A 100 -14.55 12.78 0.24
C PHE A 100 -14.74 12.79 -1.29
N ALA A 101 -14.90 13.97 -1.88
CA ALA A 101 -14.98 14.15 -3.33
C ALA A 101 -13.69 13.66 -4.02
N GLY A 102 -12.52 13.99 -3.46
CA GLY A 102 -11.24 13.48 -3.95
C GLY A 102 -11.17 11.94 -3.92
N ALA A 103 -11.61 11.32 -2.82
CA ALA A 103 -11.67 9.87 -2.70
C ALA A 103 -12.62 9.23 -3.74
N LEU A 104 -13.80 9.84 -3.96
CA LEU A 104 -14.74 9.40 -4.99
C LEU A 104 -14.17 9.51 -6.39
N VAL A 105 -13.42 10.57 -6.71
CA VAL A 105 -12.75 10.71 -8.02
C VAL A 105 -11.73 9.59 -8.23
N VAL A 106 -10.92 9.28 -7.21
CA VAL A 106 -9.95 8.17 -7.30
C VAL A 106 -10.66 6.84 -7.50
N LEU A 107 -11.74 6.59 -6.75
CA LEU A 107 -12.56 5.39 -6.89
C LEU A 107 -13.21 5.31 -8.28
N ALA A 108 -13.73 6.42 -8.81
CA ALA A 108 -14.30 6.48 -10.15
C ALA A 108 -13.24 6.19 -11.23
N CYS A 109 -12.04 6.76 -11.13
CA CYS A 109 -10.94 6.45 -12.04
C CYS A 109 -10.58 4.95 -11.98
N TYR A 110 -10.55 4.36 -10.79
CA TYR A 110 -10.30 2.93 -10.62
C TYR A 110 -11.42 2.07 -11.25
N ALA A 111 -12.69 2.45 -11.04
CA ALA A 111 -13.83 1.77 -11.63
C ALA A 111 -13.81 1.84 -13.17
N VAL A 112 -13.45 3.00 -13.75
CA VAL A 112 -13.31 3.16 -15.20
C VAL A 112 -12.21 2.27 -15.76
N LEU A 113 -11.06 2.16 -15.08
CA LEU A 113 -9.99 1.25 -15.50
C LEU A 113 -10.47 -0.21 -15.57
N TRP A 114 -11.20 -0.67 -14.54
CA TRP A 114 -11.77 -2.01 -14.54
C TRP A 114 -12.86 -2.20 -15.59
N ALA A 115 -13.73 -1.20 -15.80
CA ALA A 115 -14.76 -1.24 -16.83
C ALA A 115 -14.15 -1.34 -18.24
N CYS A 116 -13.06 -0.61 -18.52
CA CYS A 116 -12.31 -0.74 -19.78
C CYS A 116 -11.76 -2.15 -19.96
N ILE A 117 -11.18 -2.75 -18.92
CA ILE A 117 -10.67 -4.13 -18.99
C ILE A 117 -11.81 -5.12 -19.27
N ILE A 118 -12.92 -5.01 -18.55
CA ILE A 118 -14.09 -5.91 -18.71
C ILE A 118 -14.68 -5.79 -20.12
N THR A 119 -14.85 -4.57 -20.64
CA THR A 119 -15.42 -4.36 -21.98
C THR A 119 -14.52 -4.92 -23.08
N LEU A 120 -13.20 -4.80 -22.97
CA LEU A 120 -12.26 -5.44 -23.90
C LEU A 120 -12.44 -6.96 -23.92
N TYR A 121 -12.49 -7.60 -22.76
CA TYR A 121 -12.70 -9.06 -22.67
C TYR A 121 -14.11 -9.49 -23.10
N ALA A 122 -15.14 -8.66 -22.91
CA ALA A 122 -16.49 -8.94 -23.38
C ALA A 122 -16.58 -8.93 -24.92
N VAL A 123 -15.85 -8.03 -25.58
CA VAL A 123 -15.72 -8.02 -27.04
C VAL A 123 -15.01 -9.28 -27.55
N ASP A 124 -13.92 -9.69 -26.89
CA ASP A 124 -13.25 -10.94 -27.23
C ASP A 124 -14.17 -12.15 -27.07
N LEU A 125 -14.92 -12.21 -25.97
CA LEU A 125 -15.83 -13.31 -25.69
C LEU A 125 -16.95 -13.38 -26.73
N THR A 126 -17.52 -12.24 -27.10
CA THR A 126 -18.57 -12.19 -28.13
C THR A 126 -18.04 -12.56 -29.52
N ALA A 127 -16.83 -12.13 -29.87
CA ALA A 127 -16.17 -12.57 -31.10
C ALA A 127 -15.90 -14.09 -31.11
N ALA A 128 -15.43 -14.65 -29.99
CA ALA A 128 -15.18 -16.07 -29.84
C ALA A 128 -16.48 -16.89 -29.92
N LEU A 129 -17.50 -16.51 -29.16
CA LEU A 129 -18.81 -17.17 -29.19
C LEU A 129 -19.48 -17.05 -30.57
N GLY A 130 -19.39 -15.88 -31.20
CA GLY A 130 -19.87 -15.67 -32.58
C GLY A 130 -19.15 -16.56 -33.59
N GLY A 131 -17.83 -16.73 -33.43
CA GLY A 131 -17.04 -17.66 -34.23
C GLY A 131 -17.48 -19.12 -34.06
N VAL A 132 -17.64 -19.58 -32.81
CA VAL A 132 -18.14 -20.94 -32.51
C VAL A 132 -19.56 -21.13 -33.05
N ALA A 133 -20.46 -20.18 -32.83
CA ALA A 133 -21.83 -20.22 -33.33
C ALA A 133 -21.87 -20.27 -34.86
N GLY A 134 -21.00 -19.53 -35.55
CA GLY A 134 -20.84 -19.59 -37.01
C GLY A 134 -20.41 -20.96 -37.50
N LEU A 135 -19.45 -21.60 -36.83
CA LEU A 135 -19.01 -22.97 -37.14
C LEU A 135 -20.14 -23.99 -36.94
N VAL A 136 -20.78 -23.99 -35.78
CA VAL A 136 -21.87 -24.91 -35.45
C VAL A 136 -23.07 -24.67 -36.38
N GLY A 137 -23.40 -23.41 -36.66
CA GLY A 137 -24.46 -23.03 -37.59
C GLY A 137 -24.22 -23.51 -39.02
N SER A 138 -22.97 -23.43 -39.48
CA SER A 138 -22.57 -23.93 -40.80
C SER A 138 -22.72 -25.45 -40.94
N LEU A 139 -22.52 -26.20 -39.85
CA LEU A 139 -22.55 -27.66 -39.85
C LEU A 139 -23.96 -28.24 -39.61
N LEU A 140 -24.74 -27.65 -38.70
CA LEU A 140 -25.97 -28.25 -38.19
C LEU A 140 -27.27 -27.55 -38.64
N LEU A 141 -27.25 -26.24 -38.89
CA LEU A 141 -28.46 -25.43 -39.06
C LEU A 141 -28.67 -24.91 -40.50
N ALA A 142 -27.63 -24.92 -41.33
CA ALA A 142 -27.72 -24.39 -42.67
C ALA A 142 -28.63 -25.26 -43.58
N PRO A 143 -29.56 -24.67 -44.36
CA PRO A 143 -30.42 -25.41 -45.29
C PRO A 143 -29.61 -26.27 -46.26
N SER A 144 -30.09 -27.47 -46.54
CA SER A 144 -29.41 -28.49 -47.36
C SER A 144 -29.22 -28.10 -48.84
N GLY A 145 -29.77 -26.98 -49.30
CA GLY A 145 -29.77 -26.56 -50.71
C GLY A 145 -28.71 -25.52 -51.12
N GLU A 146 -28.12 -24.77 -50.19
CA GLU A 146 -27.19 -23.67 -50.50
C GLU A 146 -25.78 -23.94 -49.98
N LEU A 147 -25.00 -24.75 -50.72
CA LEU A 147 -23.61 -25.04 -50.39
C LEU A 147 -22.75 -23.78 -50.29
N ALA A 148 -23.04 -22.75 -51.09
CA ALA A 148 -22.34 -21.46 -51.02
C ALA A 148 -22.53 -20.77 -49.66
N ALA A 149 -23.76 -20.74 -49.13
CA ALA A 149 -24.06 -20.14 -47.83
C ALA A 149 -23.36 -20.89 -46.68
N ARG A 150 -23.31 -22.22 -46.76
CA ARG A 150 -22.61 -23.09 -45.78
C ARG A 150 -21.11 -22.80 -45.72
N VAL A 151 -20.43 -22.78 -46.87
CA VAL A 151 -18.99 -22.51 -46.95
C VAL A 151 -18.69 -21.08 -46.48
N PHE A 152 -19.54 -20.11 -46.83
CA PHE A 152 -19.38 -18.73 -46.39
C PHE A 152 -19.51 -18.58 -44.87
N LEU A 153 -20.53 -19.19 -44.25
CA LEU A 153 -20.72 -19.20 -42.79
C LEU A 153 -19.56 -19.89 -42.05
N LEU A 154 -19.03 -20.99 -42.61
CA LEU A 154 -17.88 -21.69 -42.06
C LEU A 154 -16.62 -20.81 -42.12
N GLY A 155 -16.36 -20.16 -43.25
CA GLY A 155 -15.27 -19.21 -43.42
C GLY A 155 -15.39 -18.00 -42.49
N ALA A 156 -16.60 -17.44 -42.35
CA ALA A 156 -16.88 -16.35 -41.43
C ALA A 156 -16.68 -16.75 -39.96
N GLY A 157 -17.13 -17.95 -39.57
CA GLY A 157 -16.91 -18.49 -38.22
C GLY A 157 -15.43 -18.69 -37.90
N LEU A 158 -14.66 -19.27 -38.84
CA LEU A 158 -13.21 -19.46 -38.70
C LEU A 158 -12.46 -18.11 -38.65
N ALA A 159 -12.86 -17.15 -39.47
CA ALA A 159 -12.30 -15.79 -39.47
C ALA A 159 -12.57 -15.08 -38.14
N CYS A 160 -13.79 -15.18 -37.61
CA CYS A 160 -14.14 -14.62 -36.30
C CYS A 160 -13.33 -15.24 -35.15
N LEU A 161 -13.11 -16.57 -35.16
CA LEU A 161 -12.25 -17.22 -34.17
C LEU A 161 -10.79 -16.79 -34.29
N GLY A 162 -10.26 -16.72 -35.52
CA GLY A 162 -8.90 -16.24 -35.75
C GLY A 162 -8.73 -14.79 -35.28
N LEU A 163 -9.72 -13.94 -35.54
CA LEU A 163 -9.73 -12.56 -35.09
C LEU A 163 -9.85 -12.45 -33.56
N ALA A 164 -10.65 -13.29 -32.91
CA ALA A 164 -10.76 -13.33 -31.45
C ALA A 164 -9.42 -13.70 -30.76
N VAL A 165 -8.67 -14.67 -31.31
CA VAL A 165 -7.35 -15.04 -30.76
C VAL A 165 -6.34 -13.90 -30.91
N LEU A 166 -6.35 -13.21 -32.06
CA LEU A 166 -5.48 -12.05 -32.28
C LEU A 166 -5.84 -10.89 -31.36
N LEU A 167 -7.14 -10.56 -31.23
CA LEU A 167 -7.62 -9.52 -30.34
C LEU A 167 -7.26 -9.82 -28.88
N PHE A 168 -7.37 -11.07 -28.44
CA PHE A 168 -6.97 -11.48 -27.09
C PHE A 168 -5.50 -11.14 -26.79
N PHE A 169 -4.59 -11.39 -27.72
CA PHE A 169 -3.17 -11.06 -27.53
C PHE A 169 -2.95 -9.55 -27.46
N VAL A 170 -3.60 -8.79 -28.36
CA VAL A 170 -3.54 -7.33 -28.41
C VAL A 170 -4.13 -6.71 -27.14
N PHE A 171 -5.30 -7.16 -26.69
CA PHE A 171 -5.99 -6.66 -25.51
C PHE A 171 -5.24 -6.98 -24.22
N ASN A 172 -4.60 -8.15 -24.13
CA ASN A 172 -3.71 -8.46 -23.02
C ASN A 172 -2.53 -7.46 -22.95
N GLN A 173 -1.93 -7.15 -24.10
CA GLN A 173 -0.83 -6.19 -24.16
C GLN A 173 -1.29 -4.75 -23.82
N ILE A 174 -2.46 -4.33 -24.31
CA ILE A 174 -3.07 -3.03 -24.01
C ILE A 174 -3.40 -2.91 -22.52
N SER A 175 -3.96 -3.96 -21.92
CA SER A 175 -4.29 -3.99 -20.48
C SER A 175 -3.03 -3.82 -19.62
N VAL A 176 -1.95 -4.53 -19.97
CA VAL A 176 -0.66 -4.38 -19.29
C VAL A 176 -0.09 -2.96 -19.48
N TRP A 177 -0.21 -2.39 -20.68
CA TRP A 177 0.23 -1.01 -20.95
C TRP A 177 -0.54 0.02 -20.14
N ILE A 178 -1.87 -0.10 -20.07
CA ILE A 178 -2.74 0.76 -19.26
C ILE A 178 -2.35 0.70 -17.78
N LEU A 179 -2.12 -0.50 -17.24
CA LEU A 179 -1.68 -0.68 -15.86
C LEU A 179 -0.27 -0.12 -15.60
N ARG A 180 0.65 -0.21 -16.56
CA ARG A 180 1.98 0.40 -16.44
C ARG A 180 1.90 1.93 -16.49
N LEU A 181 1.06 2.48 -17.38
CA LEU A 181 0.88 3.92 -17.52
C LEU A 181 0.21 4.51 -16.28
N SER A 182 -0.80 3.85 -15.72
CA SER A 182 -1.45 4.28 -14.48
C SER A 182 -0.47 4.28 -13.30
N LYS A 183 0.34 3.23 -13.15
CA LYS A 183 1.42 3.19 -12.14
C LYS A 183 2.42 4.33 -12.32
N LYS A 184 2.87 4.61 -13.56
CA LYS A 184 3.79 5.72 -13.85
C LYS A 184 3.16 7.07 -13.53
N ALA A 185 1.90 7.29 -13.88
CA ALA A 185 1.18 8.52 -13.58
C ALA A 185 1.04 8.74 -12.06
N LEU A 186 0.74 7.67 -11.32
CA LEU A 186 0.59 7.72 -9.86
C LEU A 186 1.93 7.97 -9.16
N LEU A 187 3.01 7.35 -9.65
CA LEU A 187 4.37 7.63 -9.19
C LEU A 187 4.80 9.06 -9.51
N ALA A 188 4.52 9.55 -10.73
CA ALA A 188 4.83 10.93 -11.11
C ALA A 188 4.07 11.95 -10.24
N LEU A 189 2.80 11.68 -9.92
CA LEU A 189 2.01 12.49 -9.00
C LEU A 189 2.65 12.50 -7.60
N LYS A 190 3.05 11.32 -7.10
CA LYS A 190 3.74 11.17 -5.81
C LYS A 190 5.07 11.94 -5.79
N PHE A 191 5.90 11.83 -6.82
CA PHE A 191 7.16 12.57 -6.90
C PHE A 191 6.95 14.08 -6.93
N ARG A 192 5.93 14.58 -7.63
CA ARG A 192 5.61 16.02 -7.65
C ARG A 192 5.07 16.54 -6.32
N PHE A 193 4.36 15.72 -5.55
CA PHE A 193 3.92 16.09 -4.20
C PHE A 193 5.10 16.10 -3.22
N VAL A 194 5.95 15.08 -3.24
CA VAL A 194 7.12 14.99 -2.35
C VAL A 194 8.13 16.11 -2.62
N GLN A 195 8.34 16.52 -3.87
CA GLN A 195 9.22 17.65 -4.18
C GLN A 195 8.68 19.00 -3.71
N LYS A 196 7.36 19.16 -3.54
CA LYS A 196 6.77 20.41 -3.04
C LYS A 196 6.84 20.57 -1.53
N GLU A 197 7.04 19.48 -0.79
CA GLU A 197 7.21 19.52 0.67
C GLU A 197 8.68 19.74 1.09
N ALA A 198 9.63 19.71 0.14
CA ALA A 198 11.07 19.86 0.37
C ALA A 198 11.60 21.28 0.11
N VAL A 199 10.74 22.27 -0.15
CA VAL A 199 11.09 23.69 -0.33
C VAL A 199 10.32 24.52 0.68
#